data_AF-A0A7V3MHN1-F1
#
_entry.id   AF-A0A7V3MHN1-F1
#
_cell.length_a   1.000
_cell.length_b   1.000
_cell.length_c   1.000
_cell.angle_alpha   90.00
_cell.angle_beta   90.00
_cell.angle_gamma   90.00
#
_symmetry.space_group_name_H-M   'P 1'
#
loop_
_entity.id
_entity.type
_entity.pdbx_description
1 polymer ?
#
loop_
_entity_poly.entity_id
_entity_poly.type
_entity_poly.pdbx_seq_one_letter_code
_entity_poly.pdbx_strand_id
1 'polypeptide(L)' 'QILLDDERHRRIVAVARERGVSVATVVREAIDRGIASPCDRRKSAGLALLDAADMPVPTLQEFTEERDALRAHRR' A
#
# COMPACT_ATOMS: atom_id res chain seq x y z
N GLN A 1 -28.96 2.10 7.22
CA GLN A 1 -28.90 0.88 6.37
C GLN A 1 -28.48 1.30 4.98
N ILE A 2 -27.41 0.73 4.42
CA ILE A 2 -26.94 1.01 3.06
C ILE A 2 -27.58 -0.03 2.14
N LEU A 3 -28.32 0.40 1.12
CA LEU A 3 -28.77 -0.52 0.07
C LEU A 3 -27.59 -0.81 -0.86
N LEU A 4 -27.23 -2.08 -0.95
CA LEU A 4 -26.22 -2.60 -1.85
C LEU A 4 -26.93 -3.50 -2.86
N ASP A 5 -26.59 -3.36 -4.14
CA ASP A 5 -27.10 -4.29 -5.15
C ASP A 5 -26.59 -5.73 -4.88
N ASP A 6 -27.35 -6.72 -5.35
CA ASP A 6 -27.07 -8.14 -5.08
C ASP A 6 -25.70 -8.57 -5.62
N GLU A 7 -25.23 -7.96 -6.70
CA GLU A 7 -23.94 -8.27 -7.31
C GLU A 7 -22.78 -7.83 -6.40
N ARG A 8 -22.81 -6.58 -5.93
CA ARG A 8 -21.82 -6.06 -4.98
C ARG A 8 -21.88 -6.83 -3.65
N HIS A 9 -23.07 -7.21 -3.19
CA HIS A 9 -23.20 -8.02 -1.97
C HIS A 9 -22.50 -9.37 -2.13
N ARG A 10 -22.74 -10.08 -3.24
CA ARG A 10 -22.06 -11.36 -3.53
C ARG A 10 -20.54 -11.19 -3.59
N ARG A 11 -20.03 -10.13 -4.22
CA ARG A 11 -18.59 -9.85 -4.29
C ARG A 11 -17.97 -9.64 -2.91
N ILE A 12 -18.62 -8.87 -2.03
CA ILE A 12 -18.11 -8.65 -0.67
C ILE A 12 -18.14 -9.94 0.15
N VAL A 13 -19.21 -10.73 0.03
CA VAL A 13 -19.32 -12.03 0.72
C VAL A 13 -18.24 -13.01 0.24
N ALA A 14 -17.95 -13.05 -1.05
CA ALA A 14 -16.87 -13.88 -1.60
C ALA A 14 -15.50 -13.49 -1.01
N VAL A 15 -15.18 -12.20 -0.98
CA VAL A 15 -13.93 -11.68 -0.40
C VAL A 15 -13.84 -11.96 1.11
N ALA A 16 -14.95 -11.81 1.84
CA ALA A 16 -15.01 -12.10 3.27
C ALA A 16 -14.74 -13.59 3.56
N ARG A 17 -15.33 -14.48 2.75
CA ARG A 17 -15.12 -15.93 2.85
C ARG A 17 -13.69 -16.33 2.51
N GLU A 18 -13.13 -15.80 1.42
CA GLU A 18 -11.75 -16.07 1.01
C GLU A 18 -10.74 -15.67 2.11
N ARG A 19 -11.02 -14.57 2.80
CA ARG A 19 -10.16 -14.04 3.87
C ARG A 19 -10.49 -14.58 5.26
N GLY A 20 -11.55 -15.37 5.43
CA GLY A 20 -11.99 -15.89 6.72
C GLY A 20 -12.44 -14.81 7.71
N VAL A 21 -12.87 -13.65 7.25
CA VAL A 21 -13.29 -12.51 8.09
C VAL A 21 -14.75 -12.16 7.87
N SER A 22 -15.31 -11.32 8.74
CA SER A 22 -16.70 -10.87 8.59
C SER A 22 -16.85 -9.89 7.42
N VAL A 23 -18.04 -9.86 6.82
CA VAL A 23 -18.41 -8.85 5.82
C VAL A 23 -18.24 -7.42 6.38
N ALA A 24 -18.56 -7.21 7.65
CA ALA A 24 -18.38 -5.92 8.32
C ALA A 24 -16.90 -5.50 8.38
N THR A 25 -15.98 -6.45 8.57
CA THR A 25 -14.53 -6.20 8.54
C THR A 25 -14.08 -5.74 7.16
N VAL A 26 -14.51 -6.43 6.10
CA VAL A 26 -14.18 -6.06 4.72
C VAL A 26 -14.72 -4.68 4.37
N VAL A 27 -15.96 -4.37 4.77
CA VAL A 27 -16.57 -3.05 4.55
C VAL A 27 -15.80 -1.97 5.31
N ARG A 28 -15.45 -2.19 6.58
CA ARG A 28 -14.66 -1.24 7.38
C ARG A 28 -13.29 -0.99 6.76
N GLU A 29 -12.56 -2.02 6.35
CA GLU A 29 -11.27 -1.85 5.66
C GLU A 29 -11.40 -1.13 4.32
N ALA A 30 -12.44 -1.42 3.54
CA ALA A 30 -12.68 -0.75 2.26
C ALA A 30 -13.01 0.73 2.47
N ILE A 31 -13.76 1.04 3.53
CA ILE A 31 -14.03 2.40 3.97
C ILE A 31 -12.73 3.06 4.43
N ASP A 32 -11.94 2.44 5.30
CA ASP A 32 -10.67 3.01 5.78
C ASP A 32 -9.70 3.27 4.61
N ARG A 33 -9.63 2.35 3.64
CA ARG A 33 -8.80 2.52 2.43
C ARG A 33 -9.35 3.56 1.45
N GLY A 34 -10.68 3.68 1.35
CA GLY A 34 -11.35 4.60 0.43
C GLY A 34 -11.53 6.02 0.98
N ILE A 35 -11.66 6.14 2.31
CA ILE A 35 -11.77 7.39 3.07
C ILE A 35 -10.39 7.91 3.49
N ALA A 36 -9.36 7.06 3.60
CA ALA A 36 -7.98 7.51 3.71
C ALA A 36 -7.70 8.45 2.54
N SER A 37 -7.73 9.75 2.82
CA SER A 37 -7.55 10.76 1.80
C SER A 37 -6.19 10.49 1.14
N PRO A 38 -6.04 10.68 -0.17
CA PRO A 38 -4.71 10.72 -0.79
C PRO A 38 -3.75 11.69 -0.06
N CYS A 39 -4.29 12.66 0.69
CA CYS A 39 -3.54 13.50 1.61
C CYS A 39 -3.00 12.72 2.83
N ASP A 40 -3.82 11.87 3.46
CA ASP A 40 -3.43 11.11 4.65
C ASP A 40 -2.39 10.04 4.32
N ARG A 41 -2.51 9.38 3.15
CA ARG A 41 -1.48 8.44 2.67
C ARG A 41 -0.15 9.12 2.37
N ARG A 42 -0.15 10.30 1.76
CA ARG A 42 1.08 11.08 1.52
C ARG A 42 1.69 11.59 2.82
N LYS A 43 0.84 12.04 3.75
CA LYS A 43 1.25 12.51 5.07
C LYS A 43 1.89 11.40 5.90
N SER A 44 1.26 10.22 5.97
CA SER A 44 1.81 9.08 6.71
C SER A 44 3.12 8.57 6.10
N ALA A 45 3.20 8.47 4.77
CA ALA A 45 4.44 8.11 4.09
C ALA A 45 5.55 9.15 4.33
N GLY A 46 5.21 10.44 4.34
CA GLY A 46 6.16 11.51 4.67
C GLY A 46 6.67 11.43 6.11
N LEU A 47 5.77 11.17 7.07
CA LEU A 47 6.17 10.98 8.47
C LEU A 47 7.07 9.76 8.66
N ALA A 48 6.76 8.65 7.99
CA ALA A 48 7.60 7.46 8.05
C ALA A 48 9.01 7.70 7.47
N LEU A 49 9.13 8.54 6.44
CA LEU A 49 10.43 8.92 5.87
C LEU A 49 11.21 9.87 6.79
N LEU A 50 10.53 10.79 7.46
CA LEU A 50 11.17 11.73 8.39
C LEU A 50 11.58 11.08 9.73
N ASP A 51 10.88 10.03 10.15
CA ASP A 51 11.17 9.28 11.38
C ASP A 51 12.22 8.17 11.17
N ALA A 52 12.60 7.92 9.92
CA ALA A 52 13.62 6.93 9.61
C ALA A 52 14.98 7.34 10.19
N ALA A 53 15.68 6.37 10.78
CA ALA A 53 17.05 6.59 11.24
C ALA A 53 17.97 6.94 10.07
N ASP A 54 18.96 7.80 10.34
CA ASP A 54 20.00 8.12 9.37
C ASP A 54 20.67 6.84 8.89
N MET A 55 20.79 6.72 7.57
CA MET A 55 21.50 5.63 6.93
C MET A 55 22.77 6.13 6.24
N PRO A 56 23.83 5.32 6.17
CA PRO A 56 24.98 5.65 5.35
C PRO A 56 24.54 5.78 3.89
N VAL A 57 24.78 6.95 3.31
CA VAL A 57 24.48 7.24 1.90
C VAL A 57 25.80 7.15 1.12
N PRO A 58 25.87 6.31 0.06
CA PRO A 58 27.06 6.19 -0.76
C PRO A 58 27.32 7.49 -1.53
N THR A 59 28.56 7.68 -1.96
CA THR A 59 28.91 8.79 -2.86
C THR A 59 28.21 8.62 -4.21
N LEU A 60 28.07 9.73 -4.94
CA LEU A 60 27.46 9.70 -6.26
C LEU A 60 28.18 8.76 -7.24
N GLN A 61 29.51 8.65 -7.11
CA GLN A 61 30.31 7.75 -7.91
C GLN A 61 29.97 6.28 -7.60
N GLU A 62 30.03 5.89 -6.32
CA GLU A 62 29.70 4.53 -5.88
C GLU A 62 28.28 4.13 -6.31
N PHE A 63 27.32 5.05 -6.15
CA PHE A 63 25.94 4.81 -6.57
C PHE A 63 25.80 4.61 -8.10
N THR A 64 26.58 5.35 -8.89
CA THR A 64 26.56 5.24 -10.35
C THR A 64 27.15 3.90 -10.80
N GLU A 65 28.27 3.50 -10.19
CA GLU A 65 28.93 2.21 -10.44
C GLU A 65 28.00 1.04 -10.08
N GLU A 66 27.36 1.08 -8.91
CA GLU A 66 26.38 0.07 -8.48
C GLU A 66 25.20 -0.03 -9.46
N ARG A 67 24.61 1.11 -9.83
CA ARG A 67 23.47 1.16 -10.75
C ARG A 67 23.82 0.56 -12.11
N ASP A 68 25.00 0.87 -12.63
CA ASP A 68 25.44 0.40 -13.94
C ASP A 68 25.76 -1.10 -13.91
N ALA A 69 26.34 -1.59 -12.81
CA ALA A 69 26.50 -3.02 -12.57
C ALA A 69 25.14 -3.74 -12.58
N LEU A 70 24.15 -3.28 -11.81
CA LEU A 70 22.81 -3.89 -11.76
C LEU A 70 22.11 -3.93 -13.14
N ARG A 71 22.31 -2.90 -13.96
CA ARG A 71 21.77 -2.85 -15.33
C ARG A 71 22.46 -3.82 -16.27
N ALA A 72 23.77 -4.00 -16.13
CA ALA A 72 24.54 -4.96 -16.92
C ALA A 72 24.10 -6.41 -16.66
N HIS A 73 23.69 -6.74 -15.42
CA HIS A 73 23.19 -8.08 -15.04
C HIS A 73 21.80 -8.42 -15.58
N ARG A 74 21.12 -7.47 -16.24
CA ARG A 74 19.77 -7.65 -16.82
C ARG A 74 19.79 -7.92 -18.33
N ARG A 75 20.98 -8.01 -18.93
CA ARG A 75 21.21 -8.43 -20.32
C ARG A 75 21.62 -9.88 -20.37
#